data_AF-A0A5E6N7V4-F1
#
_entry.id   AF-A0A5E6N7V4-F1
#
_cell.length_a   1.000
_cell.length_b   1.000
_cell.length_c   1.000
_cell.angle_alpha   90.00
_cell.angle_beta   90.00
_cell.angle_gamma   90.00
#
_symmetry.space_group_name_H-M   'P 1'
#
loop_
_entity.id
_entity.type
_entity.pdbx_description
1 polymer ?
#
loop_
_entity_poly.entity_id
_entity_poly.type
_entity_poly.pdbx_seq_one_letter_code
_entity_poly.pdbx_strand_id
1 'polypeptide(L)'
;MALDTSGELQDLVEQVISASGAEQNDALTQMIYHWTGVEDIDPNSRTADRMYGNVIGDARKLKALEELMGQEWLGTWCGGDRDRNPHGKAALILLKAFDDLQLYIKDKLFDDNNNDNLLSKIRISTNDEGELTEVHVSTFINYLEFEYADNPQQTLNQLRQVKIALLKLGDVGKQTLAALEQAGDEDGNALAQMLARDVYLHLIGTDGNDILTSGSGFDVLEGGNGDDTLNAGQGNDKVTGGAGNDIYIFNLGDGQLEIMDANGYDGLKFGEGITKDDITITQEADGFVYIRINNTTDVVKFTQASTTSTLAIDYIYFADNSRIRANAILASLKTLTEGNDTLTANKDG
;
A
#
# COMPACT_ATOMS: atom_id res chain seq x y z
N MET A 1 14.63 -11.82 28.72
CA MET A 1 13.55 -12.78 28.40
C MET A 1 13.50 -13.85 29.48
N ALA A 2 12.36 -13.97 30.16
CA ALA A 2 12.18 -14.95 31.22
C ALA A 2 12.05 -16.36 30.61
N LEU A 3 12.64 -17.36 31.27
CA LEU A 3 12.31 -18.76 31.00
C LEU A 3 11.04 -19.06 31.78
N ASP A 4 9.92 -19.28 31.10
CA ASP A 4 8.67 -19.69 31.75
C ASP A 4 8.79 -21.14 32.25
N THR A 5 8.64 -21.31 33.57
CA THR A 5 8.59 -22.62 34.23
C THR A 5 7.22 -22.94 34.82
N SER A 6 6.28 -21.99 34.82
CA SER A 6 4.90 -22.18 35.32
C SER A 6 3.98 -22.79 34.26
N GLY A 7 4.29 -22.60 32.97
CA GLY A 7 3.46 -23.02 31.84
C GLY A 7 2.42 -21.98 31.44
N GLU A 8 2.40 -20.83 32.11
CA GLU A 8 1.46 -19.74 31.86
C GLU A 8 1.65 -19.10 30.47
N LEU A 9 2.88 -19.02 29.97
CA LEU A 9 3.16 -18.56 28.62
C LEU A 9 2.56 -19.51 27.58
N GLN A 10 2.61 -20.83 27.84
CA GLN A 10 1.99 -21.82 26.95
C GLN A 10 0.48 -21.63 26.89
N ASP A 11 -0.18 -21.50 28.05
CA ASP A 11 -1.64 -21.29 28.12
C ASP A 11 -2.05 -20.00 27.38
N LEU A 12 -1.26 -18.93 27.49
CA LEU A 12 -1.48 -17.67 26.78
C LEU A 12 -1.32 -17.83 25.27
N VAL A 13 -0.32 -18.59 24.80
CA VAL A 13 -0.17 -18.91 23.37
C VAL A 13 -1.39 -19.68 22.86
N GLU A 14 -1.88 -20.68 23.60
CA GLU A 14 -3.08 -21.45 23.23
C GLU A 14 -4.33 -20.56 23.15
N GLN A 15 -4.48 -19.59 24.05
CA GLN A 15 -5.56 -18.60 24.01
C GLN A 15 -5.45 -17.68 22.78
N VAL A 16 -4.26 -17.21 22.44
CA VAL A 16 -4.03 -16.40 21.23
C VAL A 16 -4.44 -17.17 19.97
N ILE A 17 -4.07 -18.45 19.89
CA ILE A 17 -4.37 -19.31 18.73
C ILE A 17 -5.87 -19.59 18.59
N SER A 18 -6.59 -19.73 19.71
CA SER A 18 -8.01 -20.12 19.72
C SER A 18 -9.00 -18.96 19.63
N ALA A 19 -8.59 -17.75 19.99
CA ALA A 19 -9.44 -16.55 19.98
C ALA A 19 -9.46 -15.84 18.61
N SER A 20 -10.36 -14.87 18.44
CA SER A 20 -10.40 -14.00 17.25
C SER A 20 -10.76 -12.55 17.59
N GLY A 21 -10.49 -11.63 16.66
CA GLY A 21 -10.85 -10.22 16.81
C GLY A 21 -10.22 -9.56 18.04
N ALA A 22 -11.02 -8.86 18.84
CA ALA A 22 -10.55 -8.15 20.03
C ALA A 22 -9.99 -9.09 21.12
N GLU A 23 -10.61 -10.25 21.32
CA GLU A 23 -10.20 -11.23 22.33
C GLU A 23 -8.79 -11.78 22.03
N GLN A 24 -8.49 -12.01 20.75
CA GLN A 24 -7.16 -12.42 20.33
C GLN A 24 -6.10 -11.33 20.57
N ASN A 25 -6.44 -10.07 20.31
CA ASN A 25 -5.52 -8.94 20.54
C ASN A 25 -5.24 -8.74 22.03
N ASP A 26 -6.26 -8.93 22.87
CA ASP A 26 -6.10 -8.86 24.33
C ASP A 26 -5.22 -10.00 24.85
N ALA A 27 -5.46 -11.23 24.41
CA ALA A 27 -4.61 -12.39 24.75
C ALA A 27 -3.16 -12.18 24.31
N LEU A 28 -2.95 -11.63 23.11
CA LEU A 28 -1.62 -11.33 22.57
C LEU A 28 -0.91 -10.24 23.39
N THR A 29 -1.65 -9.25 23.89
CA THR A 29 -1.13 -8.23 24.81
C THR A 29 -0.63 -8.88 26.10
N GLN A 30 -1.44 -9.75 26.72
CA GLN A 30 -1.06 -10.44 27.96
C GLN A 30 0.16 -11.34 27.76
N MET A 31 0.22 -12.05 26.63
CA MET A 31 1.35 -12.89 26.28
C MET A 31 2.66 -12.08 26.17
N ILE A 32 2.63 -10.90 25.54
CA ILE A 32 3.81 -10.02 25.46
C ILE A 32 4.21 -9.53 26.85
N TYR A 33 3.25 -9.17 27.69
CA TYR A 33 3.53 -8.71 29.05
C TYR A 33 4.23 -9.81 29.86
N HIS A 34 3.69 -11.02 29.84
CA HIS A 34 4.28 -12.17 30.51
C HIS A 34 5.66 -12.53 29.95
N TRP A 35 5.81 -12.52 28.62
CA TRP A 35 7.09 -12.84 27.96
C TRP A 35 8.20 -11.83 28.30
N THR A 36 7.83 -10.56 28.46
CA THR A 36 8.76 -9.48 28.84
C THR A 36 8.90 -9.31 30.36
N GLY A 37 8.08 -10.00 31.17
CA GLY A 37 8.11 -9.97 32.63
C GLY A 37 7.58 -8.67 33.24
N VAL A 38 6.61 -8.04 32.57
CA VAL A 38 6.06 -6.72 32.95
C VAL A 38 4.61 -6.79 33.43
N GLU A 39 4.01 -7.97 33.51
CA GLU A 39 2.59 -8.17 33.82
C GLU A 39 2.17 -7.58 35.19
N ASP A 40 3.07 -7.62 36.17
CA ASP A 40 2.86 -7.15 37.55
C ASP A 40 3.07 -5.64 37.71
N ILE A 41 3.50 -4.94 36.66
CA ILE A 41 3.72 -3.50 36.71
C ILE A 41 2.36 -2.78 36.73
N ASP A 42 2.20 -1.85 37.66
CA ASP A 42 1.01 -0.99 37.71
C ASP A 42 0.86 -0.25 36.36
N PRO A 43 -0.26 -0.44 35.63
CA PRO A 43 -0.52 0.24 34.35
C PRO A 43 -0.40 1.76 34.42
N ASN A 44 -0.60 2.35 35.60
CA ASN A 44 -0.53 3.79 35.80
C ASN A 44 0.83 4.28 36.33
N SER A 45 1.81 3.39 36.52
CA SER A 45 3.13 3.71 37.11
C SER A 45 3.94 4.76 36.35
N ARG A 46 3.63 4.94 35.05
CA ARG A 46 4.24 5.93 34.15
C ARG A 46 3.39 7.18 33.97
N THR A 47 2.37 7.40 34.80
CA THR A 47 1.62 8.67 34.80
C THR A 47 2.57 9.83 35.08
N ALA A 48 2.47 10.90 34.28
CA ALA A 48 3.33 12.08 34.43
C ALA A 48 3.15 12.76 35.79
N ASP A 49 4.23 13.29 36.36
CA ASP A 49 4.23 13.93 37.69
C ASP A 49 3.68 15.37 37.69
N ARG A 50 3.46 15.95 36.51
CA ARG A 50 3.04 17.35 36.32
C ARG A 50 1.80 17.46 35.43
N MET A 51 1.93 18.09 34.26
CA MET A 51 0.84 18.35 33.31
C MET A 51 0.83 17.30 32.19
N TYR A 52 -0.30 17.16 31.47
CA TYR A 52 -0.53 16.24 30.33
C TYR A 52 -1.00 14.81 30.64
N GLY A 53 -1.00 14.37 31.90
CA GLY A 53 -1.62 13.10 32.31
C GLY A 53 -0.94 11.83 31.76
N ASN A 54 -1.65 10.69 31.81
CA ASN A 54 -1.13 9.39 31.40
C ASN A 54 -1.29 9.15 29.88
N VAL A 55 -0.47 9.81 29.05
CA VAL A 55 -0.55 9.73 27.58
C VAL A 55 -0.16 8.35 27.04
N ILE A 56 0.67 7.60 27.77
CA ILE A 56 1.03 6.23 27.42
C ILE A 56 -0.10 5.24 27.73
N GLY A 57 -1.09 5.62 28.55
CA GLY A 57 -2.18 4.74 28.96
C GLY A 57 -1.64 3.59 29.81
N ASP A 58 -1.44 2.42 29.21
CA ASP A 58 -0.88 1.27 29.92
C ASP A 58 0.66 1.30 29.89
N ALA A 59 1.26 1.61 31.04
CA ALA A 59 2.70 1.64 31.25
C ALA A 59 3.42 0.35 30.84
N ARG A 60 2.73 -0.79 30.89
CA ARG A 60 3.30 -2.09 30.55
C ARG A 60 3.67 -2.19 29.07
N LYS A 61 2.93 -1.53 28.17
CA LYS A 61 3.28 -1.46 26.74
C LYS A 61 4.66 -0.85 26.52
N LEU A 62 4.89 0.29 27.17
CA LEU A 62 6.18 0.97 27.09
C LEU A 62 7.29 0.12 27.72
N LYS A 63 7.04 -0.43 28.92
CA LYS A 63 8.06 -1.19 29.63
C LYS A 63 8.43 -2.47 28.87
N ALA A 64 7.49 -3.14 28.22
CA ALA A 64 7.76 -4.27 27.35
C ALA A 64 8.75 -3.92 26.23
N LEU A 65 8.57 -2.77 25.56
CA LEU A 65 9.51 -2.28 24.55
C LEU A 65 10.88 -1.97 25.16
N GLU A 66 10.92 -1.38 26.35
CA GLU A 66 12.18 -1.02 27.02
C GLU A 66 13.00 -2.28 27.35
N GLU A 67 12.34 -3.35 27.81
CA GLU A 67 12.96 -4.65 28.08
C GLU A 67 13.47 -5.33 26.80
N LEU A 68 12.72 -5.24 25.69
CA LEU A 68 13.12 -5.84 24.41
C LEU A 68 14.30 -5.10 23.77
N MET A 69 14.31 -3.77 23.86
CA MET A 69 15.31 -2.91 23.19
C MET A 69 16.51 -2.57 24.07
N GLY A 70 16.44 -2.88 25.38
CA GLY A 70 17.50 -2.56 26.34
C GLY A 70 17.71 -1.06 26.55
N GLN A 71 16.68 -0.24 26.32
CA GLN A 71 16.74 1.22 26.46
C GLN A 71 15.48 1.75 27.15
N GLU A 72 15.66 2.67 28.09
CA GLU A 72 14.53 3.42 28.70
C GLU A 72 14.19 4.68 27.90
N TRP A 73 12.88 4.96 27.76
CA TRP A 73 12.40 6.19 27.15
C TRP A 73 11.69 7.06 28.18
N LEU A 74 12.31 8.19 28.50
CA LEU A 74 11.79 9.19 29.43
C LEU A 74 11.46 10.48 28.66
N GLY A 75 10.43 11.20 29.11
CA GLY A 75 10.15 12.56 28.69
C GLY A 75 11.22 13.53 29.16
N THR A 76 11.36 14.66 28.47
CA THR A 76 12.20 15.79 28.92
C THR A 76 11.33 17.02 28.99
N TRP A 77 11.33 17.70 30.12
CA TRP A 77 10.71 19.01 30.29
C TRP A 77 11.57 20.12 29.66
N CYS A 78 10.98 21.27 29.37
CA CYS A 78 11.72 22.42 28.81
C CYS A 78 12.93 22.86 29.66
N GLY A 79 12.92 22.54 30.96
CA GLY A 79 14.03 22.78 31.90
C GLY A 79 15.08 21.67 31.97
N GLY A 80 14.98 20.60 31.17
CA GLY A 80 15.92 19.47 31.16
C GLY A 80 15.59 18.34 32.14
N ASP A 81 14.66 18.56 33.08
CA ASP A 81 14.18 17.51 34.00
C ASP A 81 13.60 16.33 33.21
N ARG A 82 13.91 15.10 33.65
CA ARG A 82 13.40 13.87 33.04
C ARG A 82 12.10 13.43 33.70
N ASP A 83 11.15 12.97 32.90
CA ASP A 83 9.86 12.44 33.33
C ASP A 83 9.75 10.97 32.93
N ARG A 84 9.19 10.15 33.80
CA ARG A 84 8.87 8.75 33.51
C ARG A 84 7.92 8.61 32.32
N ASN A 85 7.03 9.57 32.07
CA ASN A 85 6.16 9.53 30.89
C ASN A 85 6.87 10.10 29.64
N PRO A 86 6.99 9.35 28.52
CA PRO A 86 7.36 9.94 27.24
C PRO A 86 6.25 10.90 26.77
N HIS A 87 6.54 12.20 26.67
CA HIS A 87 5.50 13.19 26.37
C HIS A 87 4.93 13.07 24.94
N GLY A 88 3.67 13.48 24.76
CA GLY A 88 3.05 13.85 23.47
C GLY A 88 3.35 12.91 22.30
N LYS A 89 3.97 13.44 21.22
CA LYS A 89 4.28 12.71 19.98
C LYS A 89 5.15 11.47 20.21
N ALA A 90 6.03 11.48 21.21
CA ALA A 90 6.90 10.34 21.50
C ALA A 90 6.11 9.15 22.06
N ALA A 91 5.14 9.40 22.96
CA ALA A 91 4.25 8.34 23.46
C ALA A 91 3.48 7.66 22.31
N LEU A 92 2.95 8.44 21.36
CA LEU A 92 2.21 7.88 20.22
C LEU A 92 3.07 6.97 19.35
N ILE A 93 4.33 7.35 19.09
CA ILE A 93 5.27 6.53 18.32
C ILE A 93 5.58 5.22 19.07
N LEU A 94 5.78 5.29 20.39
CA LEU A 94 6.07 4.12 21.21
C LEU A 94 4.85 3.18 21.32
N LEU A 95 3.64 3.73 21.44
CA LEU A 95 2.42 2.93 21.40
C LEU A 95 2.24 2.25 20.05
N LYS A 96 2.47 2.99 18.95
CA LYS A 96 2.45 2.41 17.61
C LYS A 96 3.49 1.30 17.46
N ALA A 97 4.70 1.48 17.99
CA ALA A 97 5.74 0.45 17.96
C ALA A 97 5.34 -0.82 18.74
N PHE A 98 4.59 -0.68 19.85
CA PHE A 98 4.03 -1.83 20.56
C PHE A 98 2.95 -2.53 19.72
N ASP A 99 2.06 -1.77 19.09
CA ASP A 99 1.02 -2.33 18.21
C ASP A 99 1.66 -3.02 16.98
N ASP A 100 2.74 -2.48 16.42
CA ASP A 100 3.51 -3.08 15.33
C ASP A 100 4.21 -4.38 15.79
N LEU A 101 4.73 -4.43 17.02
CA LEU A 101 5.27 -5.65 17.63
C LEU A 101 4.18 -6.72 17.79
N GLN A 102 2.97 -6.33 18.21
CA GLN A 102 1.83 -7.25 18.28
C GLN A 102 1.54 -7.84 16.90
N LEU A 103 1.46 -7.00 15.87
CA LEU A 103 1.25 -7.48 14.51
C LEU A 103 2.35 -8.43 14.05
N TYR A 104 3.61 -8.13 14.34
CA TYR A 104 4.74 -9.00 14.00
C TYR A 104 4.69 -10.35 14.72
N ILE A 105 4.40 -10.37 16.02
CA ILE A 105 4.31 -11.63 16.79
C ILE A 105 3.09 -12.43 16.35
N LYS A 106 1.97 -11.76 16.08
CA LYS A 106 0.79 -12.39 15.50
C LYS A 106 1.14 -13.06 14.18
N ASP A 107 1.76 -12.32 13.26
CA ASP A 107 2.28 -12.87 12.01
C ASP A 107 3.12 -14.11 12.29
N LYS A 108 4.14 -14.03 13.16
CA LYS A 108 5.01 -15.17 13.49
C LYS A 108 4.38 -16.36 14.19
N LEU A 109 3.42 -16.15 15.10
CA LEU A 109 2.71 -17.24 15.77
C LEU A 109 1.80 -18.00 14.81
N PHE A 110 1.24 -17.31 13.81
CA PHE A 110 0.44 -17.93 12.77
C PHE A 110 1.27 -18.33 11.53
N ASP A 111 2.59 -18.09 11.53
CA ASP A 111 3.51 -18.38 10.42
C ASP A 111 4.35 -19.67 10.62
N ASP A 112 4.25 -20.40 11.74
CA ASP A 112 5.00 -21.66 11.93
C ASP A 112 4.15 -22.88 12.37
N ASN A 113 3.84 -23.73 11.37
CA ASN A 113 3.55 -25.17 11.47
C ASN A 113 2.27 -25.65 12.21
N ASN A 114 1.08 -25.37 11.68
CA ASN A 114 0.21 -26.40 11.05
C ASN A 114 -1.09 -25.76 10.48
N ASN A 115 -1.33 -25.98 9.19
CA ASN A 115 -2.51 -25.60 8.40
C ASN A 115 -2.78 -24.09 8.19
N ASP A 116 -2.43 -23.66 6.97
CA ASP A 116 -2.95 -22.48 6.23
C ASP A 116 -2.07 -21.24 6.04
N ASN A 117 -0.74 -21.39 6.00
CA ASN A 117 0.04 -20.46 5.17
C ASN A 117 -0.21 -20.80 3.68
N LEU A 118 -1.07 -20.02 3.06
CA LEU A 118 -1.46 -20.13 1.65
C LEU A 118 -0.26 -20.10 0.69
N LEU A 119 0.79 -19.34 0.99
CA LEU A 119 1.99 -19.26 0.14
C LEU A 119 2.75 -20.59 0.10
N SER A 120 2.73 -21.38 1.17
CA SER A 120 3.36 -22.71 1.20
C SER A 120 2.74 -23.70 0.22
N LYS A 121 1.51 -23.44 -0.24
CA LYS A 121 0.80 -24.24 -1.24
C LYS A 121 1.22 -23.89 -2.67
N ILE A 122 2.03 -22.84 -2.85
CA ILE A 122 2.71 -22.50 -4.11
C ILE A 122 4.12 -23.09 -4.06
N ARG A 123 4.50 -23.86 -5.07
CA ARG A 123 5.85 -24.43 -5.17
C ARG A 123 6.64 -23.74 -6.26
N ILE A 124 7.91 -23.46 -5.99
CA ILE A 124 8.83 -22.85 -6.93
C ILE A 124 9.97 -23.83 -7.19
N SER A 125 10.32 -24.00 -8.47
CA SER A 125 11.45 -24.78 -8.93
C SER A 125 12.57 -23.83 -9.37
N THR A 126 13.82 -24.21 -9.12
CA THR A 126 15.02 -23.47 -9.52
C THR A 126 16.02 -24.38 -10.23
N ASN A 127 16.91 -23.81 -11.05
CA ASN A 127 18.06 -24.51 -11.61
C ASN A 127 19.24 -24.54 -10.62
N ASP A 128 20.35 -25.17 -11.02
CA ASP A 128 21.56 -25.28 -10.20
C ASP A 128 22.23 -23.92 -9.91
N GLU A 129 21.95 -22.88 -10.74
CA GLU A 129 22.39 -21.51 -10.52
C GLU A 129 21.46 -20.69 -9.59
N GLY A 130 20.34 -21.28 -9.15
CA GLY A 130 19.34 -20.63 -8.29
C GLY A 130 18.37 -19.73 -9.04
N GLU A 131 18.35 -19.78 -10.37
CA GLU A 131 17.37 -19.06 -11.20
C GLU A 131 16.04 -19.81 -11.20
N LEU A 132 14.94 -19.07 -11.13
CA LEU A 132 13.60 -19.62 -11.14
C LEU A 132 13.29 -20.28 -12.49
N THR A 133 12.85 -21.54 -12.47
CA THR A 133 12.53 -22.32 -13.67
C THR A 133 11.03 -22.56 -13.84
N GLU A 134 10.31 -22.77 -12.74
CA GLU A 134 8.88 -23.06 -12.79
C GLU A 134 8.18 -22.63 -11.51
N VAL A 135 6.90 -22.22 -11.63
CA VAL A 135 6.02 -21.96 -10.50
C VAL A 135 4.79 -22.85 -10.61
N HIS A 136 4.52 -23.64 -9.58
CA HIS A 136 3.37 -24.54 -9.51
C HIS A 136 2.33 -24.01 -8.51
N VAL A 137 1.18 -23.59 -9.03
CA VAL A 137 0.08 -22.98 -8.26
C VAL A 137 -1.13 -23.89 -8.05
N SER A 138 -1.17 -25.06 -8.68
CA SER A 138 -2.35 -25.94 -8.69
C SER A 138 -2.82 -26.38 -7.30
N THR A 139 -1.89 -26.62 -6.37
CA THR A 139 -2.24 -27.03 -5.00
C THR A 139 -2.87 -25.87 -4.22
N PHE A 140 -2.39 -24.65 -4.43
CA PHE A 140 -2.96 -23.45 -3.83
C PHE A 140 -4.36 -23.17 -4.39
N ILE A 141 -4.55 -23.28 -5.71
CA ILE A 141 -5.85 -23.01 -6.36
C ILE A 141 -6.91 -24.03 -5.92
N ASN A 142 -6.59 -25.33 -5.93
CA ASN A 142 -7.53 -26.36 -5.48
C ASN A 142 -7.98 -26.14 -4.03
N TYR A 143 -7.09 -25.63 -3.18
CA TYR A 143 -7.45 -25.26 -1.80
C TYR A 143 -8.41 -24.06 -1.77
N LEU A 144 -8.12 -23.00 -2.53
CA LEU A 144 -9.02 -21.84 -2.59
C LEU A 144 -10.40 -22.21 -3.15
N GLU A 145 -10.46 -23.06 -4.17
CA GLU A 145 -11.74 -23.53 -4.73
C GLU A 145 -12.58 -24.28 -3.70
N PHE A 146 -11.94 -25.10 -2.87
CA PHE A 146 -12.59 -25.81 -1.78
C PHE A 146 -13.13 -24.84 -0.71
N GLU A 147 -12.30 -23.92 -0.21
CA GLU A 147 -12.69 -22.94 0.81
C GLU A 147 -13.74 -21.94 0.31
N TYR A 148 -13.69 -21.60 -0.98
CA TYR A 148 -14.63 -20.66 -1.59
C TYR A 148 -16.06 -21.20 -1.59
N ALA A 149 -16.26 -22.52 -1.61
CA ALA A 149 -17.59 -23.12 -1.52
C ALA A 149 -18.27 -22.82 -0.17
N ASP A 150 -17.49 -22.72 0.90
CA ASP A 150 -17.99 -22.53 2.27
C ASP A 150 -17.92 -21.06 2.73
N ASN A 151 -16.83 -20.35 2.40
CA ASN A 151 -16.60 -18.95 2.82
C ASN A 151 -16.08 -18.07 1.67
N PRO A 152 -16.91 -17.71 0.67
CA PRO A 152 -16.49 -16.96 -0.51
C PRO A 152 -15.74 -15.66 -0.21
N GLN A 153 -16.30 -14.82 0.66
CA GLN A 153 -15.74 -13.49 0.94
C GLN A 153 -14.40 -13.56 1.67
N GLN A 154 -14.27 -14.49 2.63
CA GLN A 154 -13.03 -14.72 3.34
C GLN A 154 -11.95 -15.23 2.40
N THR A 155 -12.29 -16.18 1.53
CA THR A 155 -11.39 -16.75 0.52
C THR A 155 -10.87 -15.69 -0.45
N LEU A 156 -11.75 -14.80 -0.93
CA LEU A 156 -11.35 -13.68 -1.80
C LEU A 156 -10.43 -12.68 -1.06
N ASN A 157 -10.68 -12.42 0.22
CA ASN A 157 -9.82 -11.57 1.03
C ASN A 157 -8.45 -12.20 1.24
N GLN A 158 -8.40 -13.50 1.52
CA GLN A 158 -7.18 -14.28 1.64
C GLN A 158 -6.36 -14.28 0.34
N LEU A 159 -7.00 -14.51 -0.81
CA LEU A 159 -6.34 -14.43 -2.11
C LEU A 159 -5.77 -13.02 -2.35
N ARG A 160 -6.49 -11.95 -1.99
CA ARG A 160 -5.96 -10.58 -2.07
C ARG A 160 -4.70 -10.40 -1.22
N GLN A 161 -4.69 -10.90 0.02
CA GLN A 161 -3.52 -10.81 0.89
C GLN A 161 -2.32 -11.59 0.33
N VAL A 162 -2.55 -12.79 -0.22
CA VAL A 162 -1.51 -13.58 -0.89
C VAL A 162 -0.93 -12.80 -2.06
N LYS A 163 -1.77 -12.25 -2.94
CA LYS A 163 -1.27 -11.50 -4.08
C LYS A 163 -0.51 -10.22 -3.66
N ILE A 164 -0.94 -9.51 -2.61
CA ILE A 164 -0.18 -8.40 -2.00
C ILE A 164 1.19 -8.85 -1.48
N ALA A 165 1.23 -9.99 -0.79
CA ALA A 165 2.48 -10.53 -0.28
C ALA A 165 3.44 -10.87 -1.42
N LEU A 166 2.94 -11.44 -2.52
CA LEU A 166 3.73 -11.73 -3.71
C LEU A 166 4.30 -10.46 -4.36
N LEU A 167 3.54 -9.35 -4.44
CA LEU A 167 4.07 -8.08 -4.97
C LEU A 167 5.34 -7.60 -4.24
N LYS A 168 5.49 -7.92 -2.95
CA LYS A 168 6.65 -7.55 -2.12
C LYS A 168 7.88 -8.43 -2.36
N LEU A 169 7.75 -9.55 -3.08
CA LEU A 169 8.82 -10.53 -3.31
C LEU A 169 9.64 -10.27 -4.60
N GLY A 170 9.47 -9.13 -5.24
CA GLY A 170 10.20 -8.78 -6.47
C GLY A 170 9.90 -9.75 -7.62
N ASP A 171 10.92 -10.15 -8.37
CA ASP A 171 10.75 -10.92 -9.61
C ASP A 171 10.13 -12.30 -9.40
N VAL A 172 10.43 -12.95 -8.27
CA VAL A 172 9.81 -14.25 -7.90
C VAL A 172 8.32 -14.08 -7.65
N GLY A 173 7.95 -12.99 -6.98
CA GLY A 173 6.56 -12.61 -6.73
C GLY A 173 5.79 -12.36 -8.01
N LYS A 174 6.36 -11.55 -8.92
CA LYS A 174 5.78 -11.26 -10.24
C LYS A 174 5.53 -12.53 -11.07
N GLN A 175 6.53 -13.43 -11.13
CA GLN A 175 6.38 -14.69 -11.86
C GLN A 175 5.31 -15.59 -11.23
N THR A 176 5.15 -15.55 -9.91
CA THR A 176 4.11 -16.29 -9.21
C THR A 176 2.71 -15.72 -9.46
N LEU A 177 2.55 -14.40 -9.49
CA LEU A 177 1.30 -13.73 -9.84
C LEU A 177 0.86 -14.10 -11.26
N ALA A 178 1.78 -14.03 -12.23
CA ALA A 178 1.51 -14.44 -13.60
C ALA A 178 1.05 -15.90 -13.71
N ALA A 179 1.62 -16.81 -12.90
CA ALA A 179 1.17 -18.20 -12.86
C ALA A 179 -0.24 -18.37 -12.27
N LEU A 180 -0.62 -17.53 -11.29
CA LEU A 180 -1.98 -17.52 -10.73
C LEU A 180 -3.00 -16.95 -11.73
N GLU A 181 -2.64 -15.89 -12.44
CA GLU A 181 -3.47 -15.27 -13.48
C GLU A 181 -3.78 -16.23 -14.63
N GLN A 182 -2.77 -16.97 -15.10
CA GLN A 182 -2.95 -17.98 -16.15
C GLN A 182 -3.93 -19.10 -15.77
N ALA A 183 -4.16 -19.32 -14.48
CA ALA A 183 -5.08 -20.32 -13.99
C ALA A 183 -6.49 -19.77 -13.70
N GLY A 184 -6.69 -18.46 -13.83
CA GLY A 184 -8.00 -17.83 -13.70
C GLY A 184 -8.86 -17.94 -14.96
N ASP A 185 -10.14 -17.56 -14.82
CA ASP A 185 -11.11 -17.50 -15.91
C ASP A 185 -11.98 -16.23 -15.73
N GLU A 186 -11.92 -15.32 -16.70
CA GLU A 186 -12.68 -14.06 -16.69
C GLU A 186 -14.20 -14.26 -16.77
N ASP A 187 -14.65 -15.36 -17.38
CA ASP A 187 -16.06 -15.73 -17.49
C ASP A 187 -16.50 -16.66 -16.34
N GLY A 188 -15.57 -17.03 -15.46
CA GLY A 188 -15.78 -17.96 -14.35
C GLY A 188 -16.51 -17.35 -13.14
N ASN A 189 -16.47 -18.05 -12.01
CA ASN A 189 -16.99 -17.54 -10.74
C ASN A 189 -16.08 -16.43 -10.16
N ALA A 190 -16.49 -15.76 -9.06
CA ALA A 190 -15.71 -14.63 -8.55
C ALA A 190 -14.28 -14.99 -8.10
N LEU A 191 -14.01 -16.24 -7.67
CA LEU A 191 -12.65 -16.71 -7.40
C LEU A 191 -11.84 -16.83 -8.69
N ALA A 192 -12.39 -17.47 -9.72
CA ALA A 192 -11.73 -17.62 -11.01
C ALA A 192 -11.45 -16.26 -11.68
N GLN A 193 -12.40 -15.33 -11.56
CA GLN A 193 -12.23 -13.94 -12.00
C GLN A 193 -11.17 -13.21 -11.17
N MET A 194 -11.12 -13.41 -9.84
CA MET A 194 -10.09 -12.81 -8.97
C MET A 194 -8.70 -13.41 -9.24
N LEU A 195 -8.62 -14.68 -9.62
CA LEU A 195 -7.37 -15.30 -10.06
C LEU A 195 -6.91 -14.67 -11.38
N ALA A 196 -7.81 -14.56 -12.37
CA ALA A 196 -7.53 -14.04 -13.71
C ALA A 196 -7.16 -12.55 -13.74
N ARG A 197 -7.61 -11.80 -12.74
CA ARG A 197 -7.38 -10.35 -12.65
C ARG A 197 -6.23 -10.04 -11.73
N ASP A 198 -5.52 -8.96 -12.04
CA ASP A 198 -4.60 -8.35 -11.08
C ASP A 198 -5.29 -7.93 -9.78
N VAL A 199 -4.50 -7.66 -8.74
CA VAL A 199 -5.01 -7.29 -7.42
C VAL A 199 -5.67 -5.94 -7.49
N TYR A 200 -6.97 -5.87 -7.20
CA TYR A 200 -7.59 -4.58 -6.88
C TYR A 200 -7.13 -4.13 -5.49
N LEU A 201 -6.43 -3.01 -5.43
CA LEU A 201 -6.03 -2.29 -4.23
C LEU A 201 -6.76 -0.95 -4.15
N HIS A 202 -7.23 -0.64 -2.94
CA HIS A 202 -7.70 0.69 -2.59
C HIS A 202 -6.79 1.24 -1.51
N LEU A 203 -5.93 2.19 -1.88
CA LEU A 203 -4.97 2.83 -0.99
C LEU A 203 -5.44 4.26 -0.70
N ILE A 204 -5.46 4.61 0.57
CA ILE A 204 -5.84 5.95 1.04
C ILE A 204 -4.67 6.46 1.89
N GLY A 205 -4.14 7.63 1.55
CA GLY A 205 -3.13 8.33 2.31
C GLY A 205 -3.71 9.03 3.54
N THR A 206 -2.98 10.01 4.04
CA THR A 206 -3.19 10.67 5.33
C THR A 206 -3.40 12.17 5.15
N ASP A 207 -3.23 12.94 6.23
CA ASP A 207 -3.26 14.40 6.18
C ASP A 207 -1.87 15.01 5.87
N GLY A 208 -0.85 14.19 5.62
CA GLY A 208 0.51 14.62 5.31
C GLY A 208 0.99 14.06 3.97
N ASN A 209 2.21 14.45 3.58
CA ASN A 209 2.79 14.04 2.31
C ASN A 209 3.06 12.54 2.25
N ASP A 210 2.36 11.83 1.37
CA ASP A 210 2.39 10.39 1.25
C ASP A 210 3.03 9.89 -0.06
N ILE A 211 3.48 8.64 -0.03
CA ILE A 211 3.96 7.91 -1.21
C ILE A 211 3.13 6.64 -1.35
N LEU A 212 2.29 6.59 -2.38
CA LEU A 212 1.36 5.48 -2.63
C LEU A 212 1.79 4.71 -3.89
N THR A 213 1.87 3.38 -3.79
CA THR A 213 2.18 2.48 -4.92
C THR A 213 1.38 1.19 -4.81
N SER A 214 0.63 0.83 -5.86
CA SER A 214 -0.26 -0.35 -5.85
C SER A 214 0.22 -1.51 -6.74
N GLY A 215 0.89 -1.24 -7.86
CA GLY A 215 1.57 -2.27 -8.64
C GLY A 215 0.81 -2.65 -9.90
N SER A 216 0.43 -3.92 -10.06
CA SER A 216 -0.41 -4.33 -11.20
C SER A 216 -1.85 -4.50 -10.68
N GLY A 217 -2.85 -4.04 -11.42
CA GLY A 217 -4.18 -3.89 -10.84
C GLY A 217 -5.19 -3.13 -11.68
N PHE A 218 -6.43 -3.18 -11.20
CA PHE A 218 -7.35 -2.07 -11.39
C PHE A 218 -7.40 -1.38 -10.04
N ASP A 219 -6.54 -0.41 -9.80
CA ASP A 219 -6.33 0.13 -8.46
C ASP A 219 -7.00 1.50 -8.29
N VAL A 220 -7.29 1.82 -7.03
CA VAL A 220 -7.78 3.14 -6.61
C VAL A 220 -6.80 3.71 -5.58
N LEU A 221 -6.19 4.84 -5.89
CA LEU A 221 -5.32 5.58 -4.98
C LEU A 221 -5.94 6.94 -4.65
N GLU A 222 -5.97 7.28 -3.36
CA GLU A 222 -6.42 8.57 -2.84
C GLU A 222 -5.30 9.14 -1.95
N GLY A 223 -4.68 10.25 -2.35
CA GLY A 223 -3.57 10.88 -1.62
C GLY A 223 -4.01 11.49 -0.29
N GLY A 224 -5.00 12.37 -0.33
CA GLY A 224 -5.57 12.99 0.87
C GLY A 224 -5.19 14.47 0.96
N ASN A 225 -4.68 14.91 2.11
CA ASN A 225 -4.09 16.25 2.22
C ASN A 225 -2.57 16.12 2.26
N GLY A 226 -1.85 17.09 1.68
CA GLY A 226 -0.39 17.07 1.62
C GLY A 226 0.09 17.04 0.18
N ASP A 227 1.40 17.19 -0.04
CA ASP A 227 1.98 17.01 -1.37
C ASP A 227 2.33 15.52 -1.57
N ASP A 228 1.52 14.81 -2.37
CA ASP A 228 1.57 13.35 -2.49
C ASP A 228 2.30 12.86 -3.75
N THR A 229 2.82 11.63 -3.70
CA THR A 229 3.39 10.94 -4.86
C THR A 229 2.68 9.61 -5.09
N LEU A 230 2.00 9.48 -6.22
CA LEU A 230 1.09 8.36 -6.51
C LEU A 230 1.55 7.60 -7.77
N ASN A 231 1.71 6.29 -7.64
CA ASN A 231 2.07 5.39 -8.74
C ASN A 231 1.18 4.15 -8.73
N ALA A 232 0.14 4.12 -9.54
CA ALA A 232 -0.75 2.97 -9.58
C ALA A 232 -0.11 1.76 -10.27
N GLY A 233 0.77 2.00 -11.24
CA GLY A 233 1.49 0.96 -11.97
C GLY A 233 0.68 0.41 -13.15
N GLN A 234 0.70 -0.91 -13.36
CA GLN A 234 0.12 -1.55 -14.54
C GLN A 234 -1.36 -1.86 -14.39
N GLY A 235 -2.17 -1.40 -15.35
CA GLY A 235 -3.54 -1.83 -15.54
C GLY A 235 -4.46 -0.64 -15.78
N ASN A 236 -5.74 -0.72 -15.38
CA ASN A 236 -6.65 0.43 -15.55
C ASN A 236 -7.01 1.04 -14.20
N ASP A 237 -6.28 2.08 -13.83
CA ASP A 237 -6.26 2.63 -12.48
C ASP A 237 -6.99 3.97 -12.38
N LYS A 238 -7.43 4.28 -11.17
CA LYS A 238 -8.02 5.57 -10.81
C LYS A 238 -7.23 6.21 -9.69
N VAL A 239 -6.81 7.45 -9.89
CA VAL A 239 -5.98 8.15 -8.91
C VAL A 239 -6.53 9.55 -8.64
N THR A 240 -6.63 9.90 -7.37
CA THR A 240 -6.99 11.23 -6.86
C THR A 240 -5.86 11.69 -5.95
N GLY A 241 -5.26 12.86 -6.23
CA GLY A 241 -4.22 13.43 -5.38
C GLY A 241 -4.84 14.05 -4.13
N GLY A 242 -5.78 14.97 -4.33
CA GLY A 242 -6.58 15.55 -3.26
C GLY A 242 -6.26 17.02 -3.04
N ALA A 243 -5.63 17.36 -1.92
CA ALA A 243 -5.28 18.74 -1.60
C ALA A 243 -3.78 18.87 -1.39
N GLY A 244 -3.10 19.59 -2.27
CA GLY A 244 -1.66 19.80 -2.19
C GLY A 244 -1.10 20.08 -3.55
N ASN A 245 0.17 19.77 -3.79
CA ASN A 245 0.73 19.70 -5.13
C ASN A 245 1.25 18.28 -5.34
N ASP A 246 0.53 17.53 -6.16
CA ASP A 246 0.70 16.09 -6.24
C ASP A 246 1.50 15.68 -7.48
N ILE A 247 2.17 14.53 -7.39
CA ILE A 247 2.92 13.93 -8.49
C ILE A 247 2.35 12.55 -8.81
N TYR A 248 1.84 12.40 -10.03
CA TYR A 248 1.41 11.13 -10.59
C TYR A 248 2.52 10.54 -11.45
N ILE A 249 2.94 9.32 -11.19
CA ILE A 249 3.98 8.63 -11.95
C ILE A 249 3.31 7.68 -12.95
N PHE A 250 3.80 7.69 -14.19
CA PHE A 250 3.34 6.79 -15.26
C PHE A 250 4.53 6.31 -16.09
N ASN A 251 4.64 5.00 -16.29
CA ASN A 251 5.71 4.34 -17.03
C ASN A 251 5.17 3.67 -18.31
N LEU A 252 6.10 3.30 -19.20
CA LEU A 252 5.75 2.55 -20.39
C LEU A 252 5.25 1.15 -20.00
N GLY A 253 4.08 0.75 -20.50
CA GLY A 253 3.41 -0.50 -20.19
C GLY A 253 2.45 -0.44 -18.99
N ASP A 254 2.28 0.73 -18.37
CA ASP A 254 1.38 0.91 -17.24
C ASP A 254 -0.11 0.84 -17.64
N GLY A 255 -0.46 0.86 -18.93
CA GLY A 255 -1.85 0.71 -19.37
C GLY A 255 -2.64 2.02 -19.32
N GLN A 256 -3.78 2.04 -18.61
CA GLN A 256 -4.69 3.19 -18.60
C GLN A 256 -4.78 3.83 -17.22
N LEU A 257 -4.40 5.09 -17.10
CA LEU A 257 -4.50 5.83 -15.86
C LEU A 257 -5.57 6.92 -15.96
N GLU A 258 -6.57 6.90 -15.08
CA GLU A 258 -7.56 7.96 -14.93
C GLU A 258 -7.26 8.81 -13.67
N ILE A 259 -6.89 10.07 -13.89
CA ILE A 259 -6.60 11.04 -12.82
C ILE A 259 -7.80 11.95 -12.63
N MET A 260 -8.36 11.96 -11.42
CA MET A 260 -9.41 12.89 -11.02
C MET A 260 -8.87 13.86 -9.98
N ASP A 261 -8.46 15.04 -10.43
CA ASP A 261 -8.06 16.12 -9.53
C ASP A 261 -8.64 17.47 -9.95
N ALA A 262 -8.66 18.39 -8.99
CA ALA A 262 -9.19 19.74 -9.12
C ALA A 262 -8.43 20.79 -8.30
N ASN A 263 -7.50 20.42 -7.41
CA ASN A 263 -6.80 21.38 -6.56
C ASN A 263 -5.30 21.11 -6.49
N GLY A 264 -4.49 22.11 -6.80
CA GLY A 264 -3.05 22.00 -6.65
C GLY A 264 -2.28 22.61 -7.81
N TYR A 265 -0.97 22.44 -7.77
CA TYR A 265 -0.10 22.60 -8.94
C TYR A 265 0.52 21.24 -9.28
N ASP A 266 -0.24 20.42 -9.98
CA ASP A 266 0.03 18.99 -10.03
C ASP A 266 0.89 18.60 -11.24
N GLY A 267 1.63 17.51 -11.08
CA GLY A 267 2.60 17.03 -12.05
C GLY A 267 2.35 15.60 -12.48
N LEU A 268 2.20 15.36 -13.78
CA LEU A 268 2.39 14.03 -14.35
C LEU A 268 3.87 13.84 -14.67
N LYS A 269 4.48 12.78 -14.14
CA LYS A 269 5.88 12.44 -14.36
C LYS A 269 5.98 11.13 -15.14
N PHE A 270 6.47 11.21 -16.37
CA PHE A 270 6.76 10.03 -17.16
C PHE A 270 8.09 9.39 -16.75
N GLY A 271 8.09 8.05 -16.72
CA GLY A 271 9.29 7.22 -16.57
C GLY A 271 10.23 7.30 -17.76
N GLU A 272 11.34 6.56 -17.68
CA GLU A 272 12.27 6.42 -18.82
C GLU A 272 11.59 5.78 -20.03
N GLY A 273 12.01 6.19 -21.23
CA GLY A 273 11.48 5.63 -22.49
C GLY A 273 10.24 6.32 -23.06
N ILE A 274 9.68 7.30 -22.36
CA ILE A 274 8.62 8.19 -22.89
C ILE A 274 9.21 9.59 -23.06
N THR A 275 9.20 10.11 -24.28
CA THR A 275 9.66 11.46 -24.60
C THR A 275 8.51 12.34 -25.10
N LYS A 276 8.76 13.64 -25.27
CA LYS A 276 7.78 14.59 -25.81
C LYS A 276 7.28 14.21 -27.21
N ASP A 277 8.13 13.61 -28.03
CA ASP A 277 7.78 13.24 -29.41
C ASP A 277 6.96 11.93 -29.44
N ASP A 278 6.95 11.19 -28.34
CA ASP A 278 6.22 9.93 -28.21
C ASP A 278 4.77 10.13 -27.75
N ILE A 279 4.34 11.35 -27.43
CA ILE A 279 3.00 11.59 -26.89
C ILE A 279 2.11 12.39 -27.84
N THR A 280 0.82 12.04 -27.85
CA THR A 280 -0.24 12.81 -28.48
C THR A 280 -1.24 13.24 -27.41
N ILE A 281 -1.53 14.54 -27.33
CA ILE A 281 -2.49 15.09 -26.36
C ILE A 281 -3.77 15.46 -27.11
N THR A 282 -4.93 15.00 -26.66
CA THR A 282 -6.24 15.32 -27.25
C THR A 282 -7.27 15.64 -26.19
N GLN A 283 -8.25 16.47 -26.52
CA GLN A 283 -9.46 16.63 -25.72
C GLN A 283 -10.61 15.97 -26.46
N GLU A 284 -11.40 15.17 -25.74
CA GLU A 284 -12.50 14.41 -26.32
C GLU A 284 -13.87 14.94 -25.87
N ALA A 285 -14.93 14.43 -26.51
CA ALA A 285 -16.30 14.90 -26.30
C ALA A 285 -16.84 14.64 -24.88
N ASP A 286 -16.18 13.78 -24.12
CA ASP A 286 -16.46 13.52 -22.71
C ASP A 286 -15.94 14.61 -21.76
N GLY A 287 -15.19 15.59 -22.29
CA GLY A 287 -14.63 16.70 -21.55
C GLY A 287 -13.29 16.39 -20.89
N PHE A 288 -12.74 15.18 -21.05
CA PHE A 288 -11.43 14.81 -20.52
C PHE A 288 -10.31 15.14 -21.50
N VAL A 289 -9.12 15.31 -20.94
CA VAL A 289 -7.87 15.38 -21.71
C VAL A 289 -7.20 14.02 -21.66
N TYR A 290 -6.73 13.57 -22.81
CA TYR A 290 -6.05 12.30 -23.01
C TYR A 290 -4.63 12.56 -23.47
N ILE A 291 -3.66 11.91 -22.83
CA ILE A 291 -2.29 11.78 -23.31
C ILE A 291 -2.10 10.33 -23.72
N ARG A 292 -1.90 10.09 -25.01
CA ARG A 292 -1.65 8.77 -25.57
C ARG A 292 -0.17 8.62 -25.86
N ILE A 293 0.42 7.49 -25.46
CA ILE A 293 1.78 7.14 -25.85
C ILE A 293 1.72 6.45 -27.22
N ASN A 294 2.31 7.08 -28.23
CA ASN A 294 2.25 6.67 -29.62
C ASN A 294 2.76 5.24 -29.81
N ASN A 295 2.07 4.47 -30.65
CA ASN A 295 2.38 3.05 -30.93
C ASN A 295 2.25 2.09 -29.73
N THR A 296 1.53 2.48 -28.69
CA THR A 296 1.21 1.63 -27.54
C THR A 296 -0.29 1.65 -27.25
N THR A 297 -0.72 0.88 -26.25
CA THR A 297 -2.06 0.96 -25.66
C THR A 297 -2.12 1.90 -24.45
N ASP A 298 -1.01 2.55 -24.10
CA ASP A 298 -0.87 3.33 -22.87
C ASP A 298 -1.53 4.70 -23.00
N VAL A 299 -2.35 5.05 -22.00
CA VAL A 299 -3.15 6.27 -21.99
C VAL A 299 -3.24 6.85 -20.59
N VAL A 300 -2.96 8.15 -20.45
CA VAL A 300 -3.32 8.92 -19.25
C VAL A 300 -4.51 9.81 -19.60
N LYS A 301 -5.59 9.67 -18.85
CA LYS A 301 -6.81 10.46 -18.93
C LYS A 301 -6.93 11.31 -17.68
N PHE A 302 -7.23 12.60 -17.80
CA PHE A 302 -7.41 13.46 -16.62
C PHE A 302 -8.47 14.54 -16.80
N THR A 303 -9.09 14.95 -15.69
CA THR A 303 -10.18 15.93 -15.68
C THR A 303 -9.72 17.30 -16.20
N GLN A 304 -10.57 17.94 -16.99
CA GLN A 304 -10.56 19.39 -17.18
C GLN A 304 -11.85 19.96 -16.58
N ALA A 305 -11.72 20.93 -15.67
CA ALA A 305 -12.90 21.61 -15.15
C ALA A 305 -13.52 22.46 -16.26
N SER A 306 -14.68 22.01 -16.76
CA SER A 306 -15.41 22.60 -17.89
C SER A 306 -15.72 24.10 -17.73
N THR A 307 -15.82 24.59 -16.49
CA THR A 307 -16.19 25.99 -16.19
C THR A 307 -15.00 26.95 -16.10
N THR A 308 -13.78 26.46 -15.85
CA THR A 308 -12.60 27.30 -15.58
C THR A 308 -11.43 27.03 -16.51
N SER A 309 -11.51 26.03 -17.40
CA SER A 309 -10.39 25.55 -18.22
C SER A 309 -9.15 25.15 -17.39
N THR A 310 -9.35 24.83 -16.10
CA THR A 310 -8.29 24.30 -15.24
C THR A 310 -8.14 22.82 -15.54
N LEU A 311 -6.89 22.41 -15.73
CA LEU A 311 -6.52 21.01 -15.93
C LEU A 311 -6.20 20.42 -14.56
N ALA A 312 -6.49 19.14 -14.37
CA ALA A 312 -5.99 18.39 -13.22
C ALA A 312 -4.45 18.24 -13.22
N ILE A 313 -3.79 18.55 -14.35
CA ILE A 313 -2.33 18.45 -14.49
C ILE A 313 -1.77 19.79 -15.00
N ASP A 314 -0.90 20.41 -14.20
CA ASP A 314 -0.21 21.66 -14.53
C ASP A 314 1.10 21.45 -15.29
N TYR A 315 1.78 20.34 -14.99
CA TYR A 315 3.09 20.04 -15.54
C TYR A 315 3.18 18.59 -16.01
N ILE A 316 3.79 18.37 -17.17
CA ILE A 316 4.23 17.05 -17.61
C ILE A 316 5.75 17.05 -17.57
N TYR A 317 6.35 16.15 -16.79
CA TYR A 317 7.78 15.99 -16.62
C TYR A 317 8.30 14.74 -17.34
N PHE A 318 9.46 14.85 -17.97
CA PHE A 318 10.13 13.75 -18.67
C PHE A 318 11.47 13.43 -18.01
N ALA A 319 12.01 12.24 -18.28
CA ALA A 319 13.27 11.75 -17.72
C ALA A 319 14.49 12.64 -18.06
N ASP A 320 14.45 13.38 -19.16
CA ASP A 320 15.51 14.32 -19.59
C ASP A 320 15.47 15.68 -18.85
N ASN A 321 14.61 15.81 -17.84
CA ASN A 321 14.27 17.04 -17.10
C ASN A 321 13.55 18.12 -17.93
N SER A 322 13.16 17.82 -19.16
CA SER A 322 12.26 18.68 -19.90
C SER A 322 10.84 18.61 -19.32
N ARG A 323 10.04 19.64 -19.59
CA ARG A 323 8.64 19.68 -19.18
C ARG A 323 7.73 20.37 -20.19
N ILE A 324 6.43 20.07 -20.11
CA ILE A 324 5.34 20.82 -20.76
C ILE A 324 4.49 21.46 -19.65
N ARG A 325 3.99 22.67 -19.88
CA ARG A 325 3.15 23.42 -18.92
C ARG A 325 1.70 23.45 -19.38
N ALA A 326 0.75 23.59 -18.45
CA ALA A 326 -0.69 23.64 -18.72
C ALA A 326 -1.09 24.63 -19.82
N ASN A 327 -0.48 25.81 -19.89
CA ASN A 327 -0.79 26.78 -20.95
C ASN A 327 -0.43 26.27 -22.36
N ALA A 328 0.64 25.50 -22.51
CA ALA A 328 1.03 24.85 -23.76
C ALA A 328 0.08 23.69 -24.09
N ILE A 329 -0.33 22.91 -23.07
CA ILE A 329 -1.35 21.86 -23.21
C ILE A 329 -2.66 22.49 -23.73
N LEU A 330 -3.19 23.49 -23.04
CA LEU A 330 -4.41 24.20 -23.44
C LEU A 330 -4.29 24.87 -24.82
N ALA A 331 -3.11 25.38 -25.18
CA ALA A 331 -2.88 25.94 -26.52
C ALA A 331 -2.92 24.86 -27.61
N SER A 332 -2.33 23.69 -27.37
CA SER A 332 -2.43 22.54 -28.29
C SER A 332 -3.87 22.04 -28.46
N LEU A 333 -4.71 22.16 -27.43
CA LEU A 333 -6.13 21.77 -27.49
C LEU A 333 -7.02 22.80 -28.21
N LYS A 334 -6.60 24.07 -28.33
CA LYS A 334 -7.38 25.16 -28.96
C LYS A 334 -7.33 25.17 -30.50
N THR A 335 -6.57 24.28 -31.13
CA THR A 335 -6.49 24.17 -32.60
C THR A 335 -7.46 23.15 -33.21
N LEU A 336 -8.38 22.59 -32.43
CA LEU A 336 -9.28 21.51 -32.86
C LEU A 336 -10.53 22.05 -33.57
N THR A 337 -10.86 21.44 -34.71
CA THR A 337 -12.14 21.62 -35.41
C THR A 337 -13.10 20.49 -35.02
N GLU A 338 -14.36 20.51 -35.47
CA GLU A 338 -15.30 19.40 -35.21
C GLU A 338 -14.82 18.11 -35.92
N GLY A 339 -13.98 17.30 -35.26
CA GLY A 339 -13.44 16.04 -35.77
C GLY A 339 -12.32 15.43 -34.90
N ASN A 340 -11.92 14.18 -35.19
CA ASN A 340 -10.73 13.56 -34.59
C ASN A 340 -9.47 14.18 -35.23
N ASP A 341 -8.79 15.09 -34.52
CA ASP A 341 -7.54 15.69 -34.99
C ASP A 341 -6.33 15.07 -34.27
N THR A 342 -5.25 14.79 -35.01
CA THR A 342 -3.98 14.28 -34.48
C THR A 342 -2.98 15.43 -34.32
N LEU A 343 -2.36 15.55 -33.15
CA LEU A 343 -1.38 16.59 -32.84
C LEU A 343 0.03 16.00 -32.79
N THR A 344 0.97 16.62 -33.53
CA THR A 344 2.41 16.37 -33.40
C THR A 344 3.03 17.54 -32.66
N ALA A 345 3.68 17.28 -31.51
CA ALA A 345 4.34 18.30 -30.72
C ALA A 345 5.54 18.86 -31.51
N ASN A 346 5.45 20.11 -31.98
CA ASN A 346 6.61 20.80 -32.54
C ASN A 346 7.42 21.47 -31.42
N LYS A 347 8.73 21.50 -31.63
CA LYS A 347 9.81 21.74 -30.67
C LYS A 347 9.82 23.07 -29.89
N ASP A 348 8.84 23.94 -30.08
CA ASP A 348 8.86 25.31 -29.56
C ASP A 348 7.57 25.63 -28.77
N GLY A 349 7.59 25.39 -27.45
CA GLY A 349 6.58 25.90 -26.50
C GLY A 349 6.30 25.01 -25.31
#